data_AF-A0A544ZCN3-F1
#
_entry.id   AF-A0A544ZCN3-F1
#
_cell.length_a   1.000
_cell.length_b   1.000
_cell.length_c   1.000
_cell.angle_alpha   90.00
_cell.angle_beta   90.00
_cell.angle_gamma   90.00
#
_symmetry.space_group_name_H-M   'P 1'
#
loop_
_entity.id
_entity.type
_entity.pdbx_description
1 polymer ?
#
loop_
_entity_poly.entity_id
_entity_poly.type
_entity_poly.pdbx_seq_one_letter_code
_entity_poly.pdbx_strand_id
1 'polypeptide(L)'
;MWQPRLDVVSPVRRGHEQAVLGLLRAHGPLNRGELSRRCGLSRTTLHDTLSGLLATGAVVTAMPDDAPRGRGRPAERLALNPAVGQALGIDFARRAVHVAAVGVTYEIVGAAGEAHAPGLSWPDRVALAERLVRGLVGGGLWQRALKGVGVGVVGPLAGPRNGTLSGVEALLGERFGGPVLLDNNTRLAALAESTWGAAAGDQDALYLRLSYGVGGGVVAGGVLHRGADGVSGEIGHIPVDPGGRLCECGGTGCLETVASIRAVLDAYRARGGRGDDLPALTAAVEAGDPIALGLLSDVGSQIGRVLAALSNAIGPRVIVVGGELAELGAPLLGPVQEALEAGAVPISRHRLALRRAALGDAAGALGGVALALGESPLLSRYPAAEPEPGPADSRAGRYGRGPARPRLALTPLPSLPVSRGRRAAS
;
A
#
# COMPACT_ATOMS: atom_id res chain seq x y z
N MET A 1 14.01 39.86 15.61
CA MET A 1 12.71 39.59 16.27
C MET A 1 11.64 39.54 15.18
N TRP A 2 11.49 38.38 14.54
CA TRP A 2 10.52 38.14 13.48
C TRP A 2 9.79 36.85 13.87
N GLN A 3 8.59 36.97 14.42
CA GLN A 3 7.71 35.84 14.69
C GLN A 3 6.90 35.60 13.41
N PRO A 4 6.92 34.41 12.80
CA PRO A 4 5.96 34.08 11.77
C PRO A 4 4.60 33.87 12.46
N ARG A 5 3.60 34.65 12.06
CA ARG A 5 2.20 34.30 12.36
C ARG A 5 1.91 32.99 11.64
N LEU A 6 1.80 31.90 12.38
CA LEU A 6 1.24 30.65 11.86
C LEU A 6 -0.20 30.95 11.45
N ASP A 7 -0.47 30.95 10.14
CA ASP A 7 -1.83 31.06 9.60
C ASP A 7 -2.62 29.79 9.95
N VAL A 8 -3.23 29.79 11.14
CA VAL A 8 -4.09 28.71 11.68
C VAL A 8 -5.31 28.42 10.77
N VAL A 9 -5.63 29.33 9.85
CA VAL A 9 -6.75 29.20 8.90
C VAL A 9 -6.48 28.17 7.79
N SER A 10 -5.22 28.01 7.38
CA SER A 10 -4.83 27.15 6.24
C SER A 10 -4.94 25.63 6.53
N PRO A 11 -4.61 25.13 7.73
CA PRO A 11 -4.84 23.74 8.12
C PRO A 11 -6.33 23.40 8.31
N VAL A 12 -7.10 24.30 8.93
CA VAL A 12 -8.54 24.08 9.21
C VAL A 12 -9.34 24.00 7.91
N ARG A 13 -9.06 24.89 6.96
CA ARG A 13 -9.71 24.86 5.64
C ARG A 13 -9.40 23.57 4.88
N ARG A 14 -8.16 23.07 4.95
CA ARG A 14 -7.76 21.78 4.36
C ARG A 14 -8.50 20.60 4.98
N GLY A 15 -8.67 20.58 6.31
CA GLY A 15 -9.45 19.54 6.99
C GLY A 15 -10.92 19.50 6.57
N HIS A 16 -11.54 20.66 6.33
CA HIS A 16 -12.92 20.75 5.86
C HIS A 16 -13.08 20.26 4.41
N GLU A 17 -12.17 20.63 3.52
CA GLU A 17 -12.16 20.15 2.13
C GLU A 17 -11.99 18.62 2.07
N GLN A 18 -11.06 18.07 2.84
CA GLN A 18 -10.86 16.61 2.95
C GLN A 18 -12.11 15.88 3.45
N ALA A 19 -12.82 16.43 4.44
CA ALA A 19 -14.04 15.83 4.96
C ALA A 19 -15.15 15.72 3.89
N VAL A 20 -15.37 16.79 3.12
CA VAL A 20 -16.38 16.82 2.06
C VAL A 20 -16.02 15.87 0.92
N LEU A 21 -14.78 15.92 0.44
CA LEU A 21 -14.29 15.03 -0.63
C LEU A 21 -14.34 13.56 -0.19
N GLY A 22 -13.98 13.29 1.07
CA GLY A 22 -14.05 11.96 1.66
C GLY A 22 -15.45 11.37 1.71
N LEU A 23 -16.49 12.20 1.91
CA LEU A 23 -17.90 11.76 1.88
C LEU A 23 -18.40 11.47 0.48
N LEU A 24 -18.11 12.36 -0.48
CA LEU A 24 -18.46 12.15 -1.89
C LEU A 24 -17.78 10.90 -2.45
N ARG A 25 -16.56 10.60 -2.00
CA ARG A 25 -15.85 9.38 -2.35
C ARG A 25 -16.51 8.11 -1.79
N ALA A 26 -16.89 8.13 -0.51
CA ALA A 26 -17.46 6.96 0.15
C ALA A 26 -18.91 6.65 -0.26
N HIS A 27 -19.65 7.66 -0.69
CA HIS A 27 -21.09 7.54 -0.92
C HIS A 27 -21.51 7.89 -2.35
N GLY A 28 -20.57 8.23 -3.23
CA GLY A 28 -20.86 8.73 -4.56
C GLY A 28 -21.54 10.12 -4.53
N PRO A 29 -22.31 10.45 -5.57
CA PRO A 29 -22.95 11.77 -5.69
C PRO A 29 -23.93 12.06 -4.53
N LEU A 30 -23.72 13.16 -3.80
CA LEU A 30 -24.58 13.58 -2.67
C LEU A 30 -25.15 14.97 -2.90
N ASN A 31 -26.34 15.25 -2.37
CA ASN A 31 -26.87 16.61 -2.30
C ASN A 31 -26.34 17.37 -1.07
N ARG A 32 -26.48 18.71 -1.07
CA ARG A 32 -26.00 19.59 0.03
C ARG A 32 -26.59 19.21 1.40
N GLY A 33 -27.83 18.72 1.45
CA GLY A 33 -28.47 18.28 2.69
C GLY A 33 -27.89 16.99 3.23
N GLU A 34 -27.58 16.03 2.35
CA GLU A 34 -26.88 14.79 2.70
C GLU A 34 -25.46 15.06 3.21
N LEU A 35 -24.72 15.95 2.54
CA LEU A 35 -23.40 16.41 2.97
C LEU A 35 -23.47 17.09 4.35
N SER A 36 -24.43 18.00 4.56
CA SER A 36 -24.60 18.68 5.85
C SER A 36 -24.87 17.72 7.01
N ARG A 37 -25.66 16.67 6.81
CA ARG A 37 -25.93 15.66 7.85
C ARG A 37 -24.73 14.79 8.18
N ARG A 38 -23.84 14.55 7.22
CA ARG A 38 -22.73 13.60 7.34
C ARG A 38 -21.39 14.25 7.69
N CYS A 39 -21.19 15.51 7.28
CA CYS A 39 -19.89 16.18 7.36
C CYS A 39 -19.59 16.78 8.73
N GLY A 40 -20.61 17.00 9.58
CA GLY A 40 -20.43 17.63 10.89
C GLY A 40 -20.04 19.12 10.84
N LEU A 41 -19.97 19.73 9.65
CA LEU A 41 -19.66 21.14 9.46
C LEU A 41 -20.89 22.04 9.60
N SER A 42 -20.68 23.28 10.01
CA SER A 42 -21.73 24.31 9.98
C SER A 42 -22.22 24.55 8.54
N ARG A 43 -23.46 25.01 8.37
CA ARG A 43 -24.02 25.30 7.03
C ARG A 43 -23.18 26.31 6.24
N THR A 44 -22.68 27.35 6.92
CA THR A 44 -21.84 28.39 6.31
C THR A 44 -20.49 27.82 5.88
N THR A 45 -19.83 27.06 6.76
CA THR A 45 -18.55 26.41 6.46
C THR A 45 -18.67 25.43 5.28
N LEU A 46 -19.71 24.60 5.28
CA LEU A 46 -19.95 23.66 4.17
C LEU A 46 -20.22 24.41 2.86
N HIS A 47 -20.94 25.52 2.90
CA HIS A 47 -21.18 26.35 1.72
C HIS A 47 -19.88 26.90 1.15
N ASP A 48 -19.05 27.52 1.98
CA ASP A 48 -17.77 28.12 1.56
C ASP A 48 -16.80 27.05 1.03
N THR A 49 -16.72 25.91 1.70
CA THR A 49 -15.92 24.76 1.24
C THR A 49 -16.41 24.25 -0.11
N LEU A 50 -17.72 24.03 -0.28
CA LEU A 50 -18.27 23.55 -1.56
C LEU A 50 -18.08 24.54 -2.70
N SER A 51 -18.25 25.84 -2.44
CA SER A 51 -18.01 26.88 -3.43
C SER A 51 -16.54 26.90 -3.87
N GLY A 52 -15.60 26.72 -2.94
CA GLY A 52 -14.18 26.55 -3.26
C GLY A 52 -13.90 25.31 -4.12
N LEU A 53 -14.48 24.16 -3.76
CA LEU A 53 -14.28 22.89 -4.49
C LEU A 53 -14.93 22.90 -5.89
N LEU A 54 -16.04 23.59 -6.07
CA LEU A 54 -16.66 23.81 -7.38
C LEU A 54 -15.81 24.76 -8.24
N ALA A 55 -15.28 25.83 -7.64
CA ALA A 55 -14.44 26.80 -8.35
C ALA A 55 -13.11 26.19 -8.84
N THR A 56 -12.52 25.26 -8.08
CA THR A 56 -11.33 24.50 -8.50
C THR A 56 -11.65 23.35 -9.45
N GLY A 57 -12.94 23.05 -9.65
CA GLY A 57 -13.42 21.93 -10.46
C GLY A 57 -13.24 20.56 -9.81
N ALA A 58 -12.80 20.47 -8.54
CA ALA A 58 -12.64 19.21 -7.80
C ALA A 58 -13.98 18.49 -7.58
N VAL A 59 -15.06 19.27 -7.43
CA VAL A 59 -16.43 18.79 -7.39
C VAL A 59 -17.18 19.34 -8.61
N VAL A 60 -18.07 18.54 -9.18
CA VAL A 60 -18.97 18.93 -10.26
C VAL A 60 -20.41 18.59 -9.89
N THR A 61 -21.36 19.29 -10.51
CA THR A 61 -22.76 18.90 -10.45
C THR A 61 -22.97 17.66 -11.31
N ALA A 62 -23.38 16.56 -10.68
CA ALA A 62 -23.77 15.35 -11.37
C ALA A 62 -25.23 15.48 -11.83
N MET A 63 -25.46 15.18 -13.11
CA MET A 63 -26.82 14.97 -13.60
C MET A 63 -27.37 13.68 -12.98
N PRO A 64 -28.64 13.62 -12.56
CA PRO A 64 -29.21 12.38 -12.07
C PRO A 64 -29.34 11.38 -13.22
N ASP A 65 -28.48 10.36 -13.24
CA ASP A 65 -28.73 9.15 -14.02
C ASP A 65 -29.91 8.41 -13.37
N ASP A 66 -30.99 8.26 -14.13
CA ASP A 66 -32.16 7.39 -13.90
C ASP A 66 -32.79 7.37 -12.49
N ALA A 67 -32.82 8.51 -11.79
CA ALA A 67 -33.65 8.63 -10.59
C ALA A 67 -35.14 8.75 -10.98
N PRO A 68 -36.07 7.97 -10.37
CA PRO A 68 -37.49 8.09 -10.66
C PRO A 68 -37.95 9.54 -10.46
N ARG A 69 -38.58 10.11 -11.51
CA ARG A 69 -39.10 11.48 -11.56
C ARG A 69 -40.24 11.66 -10.54
N GLY A 70 -39.91 11.80 -9.26
CA GLY A 70 -40.83 12.22 -8.23
C GLY A 70 -41.23 13.68 -8.38
N ARG A 71 -42.37 14.06 -7.79
CA ARG A 71 -42.84 15.46 -7.77
C ARG A 71 -41.93 16.33 -6.89
N GLY A 72 -41.15 17.20 -7.51
CA GLY A 72 -40.29 18.20 -6.87
C GLY A 72 -39.10 18.55 -7.76
N ARG A 73 -38.51 19.75 -7.61
CA ARG A 73 -37.27 20.11 -8.32
C ARG A 73 -36.17 19.12 -7.88
N PRO A 74 -35.54 18.37 -8.79
CA PRO A 74 -34.48 17.43 -8.43
C PRO A 74 -33.40 18.15 -7.63
N ALA A 75 -33.06 17.64 -6.44
CA ALA A 75 -32.00 18.21 -5.63
C ALA A 75 -30.67 18.06 -6.38
N GLU A 76 -29.97 19.17 -6.59
CA GLU A 76 -28.64 19.20 -7.21
C GLU A 76 -27.70 18.22 -6.48
N ARG A 77 -27.20 17.21 -7.20
CA ARG A 77 -26.21 16.26 -6.68
C ARG A 77 -24.82 16.74 -7.06
N LEU A 78 -23.91 16.65 -6.12
CA LEU A 78 -22.51 17.01 -6.24
C LEU A 78 -21.70 15.72 -6.25
N ALA A 79 -20.74 15.61 -7.15
CA ALA A 79 -19.86 14.45 -7.30
C ALA A 79 -18.40 14.89 -7.47
N LEU A 80 -17.47 13.98 -7.23
CA LEU A 80 -16.07 14.21 -7.59
C LEU A 80 -15.95 14.29 -9.11
N ASN A 81 -15.13 15.21 -9.59
CA ASN A 81 -14.96 15.38 -11.03
C ASN A 81 -13.96 14.35 -11.59
N PRO A 82 -14.41 13.37 -12.40
CA PRO A 82 -13.54 12.31 -12.91
C PRO A 82 -12.44 12.82 -13.84
N ALA A 83 -12.60 14.02 -14.42
CA ALA A 83 -11.70 14.57 -15.42
C ALA A 83 -10.50 15.37 -14.85
N VAL A 84 -10.46 15.65 -13.54
CA VAL A 84 -9.47 16.59 -12.95
C VAL A 84 -8.46 15.94 -12.00
N GLY A 85 -8.46 14.62 -11.85
CA GLY A 85 -7.46 13.98 -11.02
C GLY A 85 -7.27 12.50 -11.31
N GLN A 86 -6.08 12.18 -11.79
CA GLN A 86 -5.55 10.84 -11.80
C GLN A 86 -4.29 10.82 -10.94
N ALA A 87 -4.11 9.73 -10.21
CA ALA A 87 -2.85 9.44 -9.54
C ALA A 87 -2.19 8.27 -10.26
N LEU A 88 -0.89 8.40 -10.49
CA LEU A 88 -0.07 7.33 -11.03
C LEU A 88 0.76 6.71 -9.92
N GLY A 89 0.83 5.39 -9.97
CA GLY A 89 1.79 4.61 -9.21
C GLY A 89 2.73 3.88 -10.14
N ILE A 90 4.01 3.88 -9.80
CA ILE A 90 5.05 3.10 -10.48
C ILE A 90 5.78 2.28 -9.41
N ASP A 91 5.95 0.98 -9.63
CA ASP A 91 6.81 0.13 -8.80
C ASP A 91 7.98 -0.38 -9.65
N PHE A 92 9.17 0.08 -9.31
CA PHE A 92 10.43 -0.44 -9.83
C PHE A 92 10.89 -1.61 -8.96
N ALA A 93 10.26 -2.77 -9.20
CA ALA A 93 10.66 -4.01 -8.56
C ALA A 93 12.03 -4.49 -9.06
N ARG A 94 12.60 -5.47 -8.34
CA ARG A 94 13.96 -5.98 -8.64
C ARG A 94 14.08 -6.51 -10.08
N ARG A 95 13.04 -7.14 -10.60
CA ARG A 95 12.99 -7.83 -11.91
C ARG A 95 11.76 -7.47 -12.76
N ALA A 96 11.03 -6.43 -12.41
CA ALA A 96 9.85 -6.00 -13.14
C ALA A 96 9.59 -4.50 -12.92
N VAL A 97 8.81 -3.92 -13.82
CA VAL A 97 8.17 -2.61 -13.61
C VAL A 97 6.67 -2.81 -13.64
N HIS A 98 5.99 -2.32 -12.62
CA HIS A 98 4.53 -2.28 -12.55
C HIS A 98 4.04 -0.85 -12.51
N VAL A 99 2.90 -0.59 -13.14
CA VAL A 99 2.25 0.72 -13.13
C VAL A 99 0.77 0.55 -12.86
N ALA A 100 0.20 1.51 -12.16
CA ALA A 100 -1.22 1.56 -11.88
C ALA A 100 -1.71 3.01 -11.96
N ALA A 101 -2.88 3.20 -12.55
CA ALA A 101 -3.55 4.50 -12.61
C ALA A 101 -4.91 4.39 -11.92
N VAL A 102 -5.23 5.40 -11.12
CA VAL A 102 -6.49 5.47 -10.37
C VAL A 102 -7.10 6.86 -10.55
N GLY A 103 -8.41 6.90 -10.75
CA GLY A 103 -9.18 8.15 -10.85
C GLY A 103 -9.48 8.77 -9.48
N VAL A 104 -9.99 10.00 -9.44
CA VAL A 104 -10.34 10.70 -8.18
C VAL A 104 -11.37 9.97 -7.29
N THR A 105 -12.17 9.08 -7.88
CA THR A 105 -13.17 8.24 -7.20
C THR A 105 -12.56 6.98 -6.60
N TYR A 106 -11.24 6.77 -6.72
CA TYR A 106 -10.50 5.59 -6.26
C TYR A 106 -10.80 4.31 -7.06
N GLU A 107 -11.45 4.44 -8.21
CA GLU A 107 -11.56 3.35 -9.19
C GLU A 107 -10.22 3.14 -9.90
N ILE A 108 -9.79 1.88 -9.96
CA ILE A 108 -8.58 1.50 -10.71
C ILE A 108 -8.92 1.63 -12.20
N VAL A 109 -8.30 2.61 -12.85
CA VAL A 109 -8.40 2.84 -14.30
C VAL A 109 -7.72 1.67 -15.03
N GLY A 110 -6.61 1.20 -14.49
CA GLY A 110 -5.94 0.00 -14.95
C GLY A 110 -4.59 -0.22 -14.27
N ALA A 111 -4.05 -1.42 -14.44
CA ALA A 111 -2.70 -1.78 -14.01
C ALA A 111 -2.02 -2.61 -15.11
N ALA A 112 -0.71 -2.42 -15.25
CA ALA A 112 0.11 -3.16 -16.21
C ALA A 112 1.48 -3.43 -15.60
N GLY A 113 2.16 -4.46 -16.10
CA GLY A 113 3.51 -4.77 -15.66
C GLY A 113 4.28 -5.59 -16.67
N GLU A 114 5.59 -5.45 -16.64
CA GLU A 114 6.52 -6.17 -17.52
C GLU A 114 7.76 -6.58 -16.74
N ALA A 115 8.14 -7.86 -16.87
CA ALA A 115 9.39 -8.37 -16.30
C ALA A 115 10.59 -7.91 -17.14
N HIS A 116 11.74 -7.74 -16.49
CA HIS A 116 13.00 -7.41 -17.15
C HIS A 116 14.17 -8.20 -16.58
N ALA A 117 15.28 -8.24 -17.32
CA ALA A 117 16.51 -8.89 -16.89
C ALA A 117 17.12 -8.19 -15.65
N PRO A 118 17.84 -8.93 -14.78
CA PRO A 118 18.64 -8.32 -13.73
C PRO A 118 19.62 -7.28 -14.31
N GLY A 119 19.86 -6.19 -13.58
CA GLY A 119 20.83 -5.17 -13.98
C GLY A 119 20.36 -4.17 -15.04
N LEU A 120 19.08 -4.21 -15.47
CA LEU A 120 18.52 -3.19 -16.37
C LEU A 120 18.77 -1.77 -15.82
N SER A 121 19.24 -0.87 -16.67
CA SER A 121 19.61 0.50 -16.29
C SER A 121 18.39 1.31 -15.85
N TRP A 122 18.61 2.34 -15.02
CA TRP A 122 17.52 3.25 -14.62
C TRP A 122 16.84 3.96 -15.80
N PRO A 123 17.56 4.53 -16.77
CA PRO A 123 16.94 5.09 -17.97
C PRO A 123 16.02 4.11 -18.70
N ASP A 124 16.43 2.86 -18.86
CA ASP A 124 15.62 1.83 -19.54
C ASP A 124 14.40 1.41 -18.71
N ARG A 125 14.55 1.33 -17.37
CA ARG A 125 13.42 1.08 -16.46
C ARG A 125 12.39 2.21 -16.56
N VAL A 126 12.82 3.46 -16.59
CA VAL A 126 11.93 4.62 -16.73
C VAL A 126 11.25 4.61 -18.10
N ALA A 127 11.97 4.29 -19.18
CA ALA A 127 11.39 4.15 -20.52
C ALA A 127 10.34 3.03 -20.58
N LEU A 128 10.59 1.92 -19.88
CA LEU A 128 9.62 0.83 -19.73
C LEU A 128 8.37 1.31 -18.98
N ALA A 129 8.52 2.00 -17.85
CA ALA A 129 7.39 2.57 -17.09
C ALA A 129 6.56 3.50 -17.98
N GLU A 130 7.21 4.39 -18.74
CA GLU A 130 6.54 5.32 -19.64
C GLU A 130 5.72 4.59 -20.72
N ARG A 131 6.28 3.55 -21.33
CA ARG A 131 5.57 2.72 -22.30
C ARG A 131 4.32 2.08 -21.69
N LEU A 132 4.45 1.50 -20.49
CA LEU A 132 3.32 0.88 -19.79
C LEU A 132 2.23 1.91 -19.44
N VAL A 133 2.62 3.09 -18.95
CA VAL A 133 1.70 4.19 -18.66
C VAL A 133 0.95 4.60 -19.91
N ARG A 134 1.65 4.86 -21.03
CA ARG A 134 1.00 5.22 -22.31
C ARG A 134 -0.02 4.16 -22.77
N GLY A 135 0.27 2.89 -22.53
CA GLY A 135 -0.64 1.77 -22.83
C GLY A 135 -1.91 1.76 -21.96
N LEU A 136 -1.83 2.22 -20.70
CA LEU A 136 -2.97 2.24 -19.78
C LEU A 136 -3.96 3.39 -20.03
N VAL A 137 -3.48 4.59 -20.32
CA VAL A 137 -4.31 5.81 -20.27
C VAL A 137 -4.83 6.30 -21.62
N GLY A 138 -4.40 5.73 -22.75
CA GLY A 138 -4.75 6.23 -24.08
C GLY A 138 -4.13 7.62 -24.34
N GLY A 139 -3.45 7.79 -25.47
CA GLY A 139 -2.65 8.99 -25.72
C GLY A 139 -3.45 10.30 -25.66
N GLY A 140 -3.25 11.12 -24.62
CA GLY A 140 -3.60 12.54 -24.59
C GLY A 140 -4.26 13.08 -23.31
N LEU A 141 -5.12 12.31 -22.65
CA LEU A 141 -5.91 12.80 -21.49
C LEU A 141 -5.09 12.86 -20.19
N TRP A 142 -4.04 12.05 -20.10
CA TRP A 142 -3.20 11.85 -18.91
C TRP A 142 -2.38 13.09 -18.49
N GLN A 143 -1.80 13.83 -19.44
CA GLN A 143 -0.83 14.90 -19.12
C GLN A 143 -1.46 16.10 -18.41
N ARG A 144 -2.77 16.31 -18.57
CA ARG A 144 -3.48 17.47 -18.00
C ARG A 144 -4.17 17.17 -16.66
N ALA A 145 -4.40 15.88 -16.35
CA ALA A 145 -5.16 15.44 -15.18
C ALA A 145 -4.30 14.78 -14.09
N LEU A 146 -3.01 14.52 -14.34
CA LEU A 146 -2.12 13.93 -13.35
C LEU A 146 -1.87 14.88 -12.18
N LYS A 147 -2.20 14.46 -10.97
CA LYS A 147 -2.04 15.27 -9.74
C LYS A 147 -0.91 14.80 -8.83
N GLY A 148 -0.33 13.64 -9.09
CA GLY A 148 0.81 13.12 -8.36
C GLY A 148 1.27 11.78 -8.92
N VAL A 149 2.57 11.52 -8.79
CA VAL A 149 3.20 10.24 -9.12
C VAL A 149 3.84 9.68 -7.85
N GLY A 150 3.37 8.53 -7.40
CA GLY A 150 4.04 7.79 -6.33
C GLY A 150 4.88 6.67 -6.92
N VAL A 151 6.09 6.51 -6.39
CA VAL A 151 7.09 5.61 -6.94
C VAL A 151 7.66 4.73 -5.86
N GLY A 152 7.52 3.42 -6.04
CA GLY A 152 8.15 2.38 -5.25
C GLY A 152 9.50 2.00 -5.83
N VAL A 153 10.51 1.91 -4.96
CA VAL A 153 11.84 1.40 -5.32
C VAL A 153 12.31 0.33 -4.33
N VAL A 154 13.26 -0.50 -4.75
CA VAL A 154 13.87 -1.52 -3.88
C VAL A 154 15.02 -0.92 -3.09
N GLY A 155 15.08 -1.24 -1.80
CA GLY A 155 16.15 -0.83 -0.88
C GLY A 155 15.79 0.42 -0.04
N PRO A 156 16.67 0.81 0.88
CA PRO A 156 16.47 2.00 1.69
C PRO A 156 16.60 3.27 0.83
N LEU A 157 15.73 4.25 1.09
CA LEU A 157 15.79 5.57 0.44
C LEU A 157 16.78 6.54 1.09
N ALA A 158 17.43 6.15 2.18
CA ALA A 158 18.40 6.94 2.92
C ALA A 158 19.72 6.17 3.09
N GLY A 159 20.85 6.86 3.01
CA GLY A 159 22.19 6.32 3.28
C GLY A 159 23.14 6.26 2.08
N PRO A 160 24.42 5.91 2.28
CA PRO A 160 25.47 6.01 1.26
C PRO A 160 25.27 5.10 0.04
N ARG A 161 24.41 4.07 0.12
CA ARG A 161 24.02 3.22 -1.02
C ARG A 161 23.01 3.89 -1.98
N ASN A 162 22.49 5.08 -1.63
CA ASN A 162 21.62 5.93 -2.46
C ASN A 162 22.26 6.48 -3.73
N GLY A 163 23.56 6.29 -3.96
CA GLY A 163 24.23 6.76 -5.18
C GLY A 163 23.54 6.30 -6.47
N THR A 164 22.74 5.23 -6.42
CA THR A 164 21.94 4.71 -7.54
C THR A 164 20.58 5.38 -7.76
N LEU A 165 20.01 6.08 -6.77
CA LEU A 165 18.76 6.83 -6.90
C LEU A 165 18.98 8.31 -7.21
N SER A 166 20.21 8.81 -7.00
CA SER A 166 20.63 10.15 -7.40
C SER A 166 20.36 10.37 -8.89
N GLY A 167 19.49 11.33 -9.22
CA GLY A 167 19.06 11.64 -10.59
C GLY A 167 17.84 10.87 -11.08
N VAL A 168 17.40 9.80 -10.41
CA VAL A 168 16.16 9.07 -10.77
C VAL A 168 14.93 9.93 -10.49
N GLU A 169 14.90 10.64 -9.36
CA GLU A 169 13.80 11.57 -9.03
C GLU A 169 13.66 12.67 -10.08
N ALA A 170 14.78 13.27 -10.50
CA ALA A 170 14.82 14.29 -11.55
C ALA A 170 14.34 13.72 -12.90
N LEU A 171 14.85 12.56 -13.30
CA LEU A 171 14.46 11.87 -14.52
C LEU A 171 12.95 11.55 -14.53
N LEU A 172 12.39 11.11 -13.41
CA LEU A 172 10.96 10.84 -13.25
C LEU A 172 10.14 12.14 -13.29
N GLY A 173 10.62 13.20 -12.65
CA GLY A 173 9.99 14.52 -12.66
C GLY A 173 9.90 15.11 -14.08
N GLU A 174 11.00 15.05 -14.83
CA GLU A 174 11.06 15.47 -16.24
C GLU A 174 10.12 14.66 -17.13
N ARG A 175 10.01 13.35 -16.89
CA ARG A 175 9.22 12.44 -17.75
C ARG A 175 7.73 12.50 -17.48
N PHE A 176 7.32 12.59 -16.22
CA PHE A 176 5.91 12.48 -15.83
C PHE A 176 5.25 13.81 -15.46
N GLY A 177 6.00 14.92 -15.36
CA GLY A 177 5.44 16.28 -15.36
C GLY A 177 4.75 16.71 -14.07
N GLY A 178 5.18 16.22 -12.91
CA GLY A 178 4.61 16.59 -11.61
C GLY A 178 5.47 16.14 -10.42
N PRO A 179 5.05 16.43 -9.18
CA PRO A 179 5.74 15.96 -7.98
C PRO A 179 5.82 14.43 -7.95
N VAL A 180 7.03 13.92 -7.76
CA VAL A 180 7.33 12.50 -7.61
C VAL A 180 7.56 12.22 -6.14
N LEU A 181 6.78 11.31 -5.57
CA LEU A 181 6.90 10.87 -4.18
C LEU A 181 7.50 9.48 -4.16
N LEU A 182 8.65 9.32 -3.51
CA LEU A 182 9.35 8.05 -3.45
C LEU A 182 9.11 7.37 -2.09
N ASP A 183 8.95 6.06 -2.13
CA ASP A 183 9.01 5.19 -0.96
C ASP A 183 9.56 3.80 -1.32
N ASN A 184 9.87 2.98 -0.31
CA ASN A 184 10.19 1.58 -0.48
C ASN A 184 8.97 0.83 -1.03
N ASN A 185 9.17 0.00 -2.05
CA ASN A 185 8.07 -0.66 -2.73
C ASN A 185 7.29 -1.67 -1.86
N THR A 186 7.94 -2.35 -0.92
CA THR A 186 7.25 -3.26 0.01
C THR A 186 6.42 -2.53 1.04
N ARG A 187 6.88 -1.34 1.47
CA ARG A 187 6.10 -0.43 2.30
C ARG A 187 4.88 0.11 1.54
N LEU A 188 5.04 0.48 0.27
CA LEU A 188 3.92 0.87 -0.58
C LEU A 188 2.91 -0.27 -0.78
N ALA A 189 3.38 -1.50 -0.99
CA ALA A 189 2.48 -2.65 -1.04
C ALA A 189 1.67 -2.83 0.27
N ALA A 190 2.28 -2.58 1.43
CA ALA A 190 1.57 -2.57 2.71
C ALA A 190 0.47 -1.50 2.77
N LEU A 191 0.76 -0.30 2.28
CA LEU A 191 -0.22 0.79 2.17
C LEU A 191 -1.36 0.43 1.22
N ALA A 192 -1.05 -0.18 0.07
CA ALA A 192 -2.04 -0.63 -0.89
C ALA A 192 -2.97 -1.69 -0.31
N GLU A 193 -2.41 -2.71 0.35
CA GLU A 193 -3.19 -3.78 0.98
C GLU A 193 -4.06 -3.26 2.13
N SER A 194 -3.60 -2.23 2.84
CA SER A 194 -4.39 -1.56 3.89
C SER A 194 -5.46 -0.60 3.34
N THR A 195 -5.29 -0.16 2.09
CA THR A 195 -6.23 0.76 1.43
C THR A 195 -7.31 0.01 0.66
N TRP A 196 -6.93 -0.98 -0.15
CA TRP A 196 -7.82 -1.69 -1.08
C TRP A 196 -7.75 -3.21 -0.99
N GLY A 197 -6.76 -3.76 -0.28
CA GLY A 197 -6.50 -5.19 -0.29
C GLY A 197 -6.95 -5.93 0.97
N ALA A 198 -6.17 -6.95 1.33
CA ALA A 198 -6.50 -7.90 2.38
C ALA A 198 -6.49 -7.30 3.80
N ALA A 199 -5.94 -6.10 3.99
CA ALA A 199 -5.97 -5.36 5.26
C ALA A 199 -6.95 -4.17 5.23
N ALA A 200 -7.77 -4.02 4.18
CA ALA A 200 -8.73 -2.94 4.09
C ALA A 200 -9.69 -2.94 5.30
N GLY A 201 -9.77 -1.81 5.99
CA GLY A 201 -10.60 -1.62 7.19
C GLY A 201 -9.90 -1.94 8.52
N ASP A 202 -8.74 -2.58 8.50
CA ASP A 202 -7.89 -2.75 9.68
C ASP A 202 -6.94 -1.55 9.82
N GLN A 203 -6.82 -0.99 11.03
CA GLN A 203 -5.95 0.17 11.29
C GLN A 203 -4.52 -0.24 11.64
N ASP A 204 -4.35 -1.44 12.18
CA ASP A 204 -3.06 -1.96 12.62
C ASP A 204 -2.77 -3.24 11.84
N ALA A 205 -1.86 -3.14 10.87
CA ALA A 205 -1.55 -4.19 9.93
C ALA A 205 -0.04 -4.34 9.74
N LEU A 206 0.40 -5.59 9.58
CA LEU A 206 1.75 -5.92 9.16
C LEU A 206 1.68 -6.53 7.76
N TYR A 207 2.57 -6.13 6.87
CA TYR A 207 2.74 -6.73 5.55
C TYR A 207 4.12 -7.35 5.43
N LEU A 208 4.18 -8.57 4.88
CA LEU A 208 5.42 -9.28 4.56
C LEU A 208 5.38 -9.73 3.10
N ARG A 209 6.37 -9.32 2.31
CA ARG A 209 6.58 -9.80 0.94
C ARG A 209 7.67 -10.87 0.93
N LEU A 210 7.33 -12.05 0.39
CA LEU A 210 8.22 -13.19 0.19
C LEU A 210 8.50 -13.37 -1.31
N SER A 211 9.57 -12.75 -1.79
CA SER A 211 9.92 -12.65 -3.22
C SER A 211 11.42 -12.93 -3.43
N TYR A 212 12.01 -12.40 -4.49
CA TYR A 212 13.47 -12.40 -4.70
C TYR A 212 14.24 -11.68 -3.59
N GLY A 213 13.57 -10.78 -2.86
CA GLY A 213 13.98 -10.31 -1.55
C GLY A 213 12.85 -10.46 -0.54
N VAL A 214 13.15 -10.21 0.73
CA VAL A 214 12.16 -10.21 1.81
C VAL A 214 12.06 -8.82 2.39
N GLY A 215 10.87 -8.24 2.36
CA GLY A 215 10.62 -6.90 2.88
C GLY A 215 9.21 -6.79 3.40
N GLY A 216 8.88 -5.66 4.01
CA GLY A 216 7.57 -5.48 4.60
C GLY A 216 7.21 -4.03 4.88
N GLY A 217 6.08 -3.87 5.56
CA GLY A 217 5.60 -2.57 5.97
C GLY A 217 4.71 -2.69 7.20
N VAL A 218 4.73 -1.65 8.01
CA VAL A 218 3.90 -1.53 9.21
C VAL A 218 2.91 -0.41 8.98
N VAL A 219 1.62 -0.69 9.17
CA VAL A 219 0.57 0.31 9.24
C VAL A 219 0.04 0.29 10.67
N ALA A 220 0.08 1.44 11.35
CA ALA A 220 -0.34 1.58 12.74
C ALA A 220 -1.26 2.80 12.87
N GLY A 221 -2.42 2.62 13.50
CA GLY A 221 -3.43 3.69 13.57
C GLY A 221 -3.93 4.16 12.19
N GLY A 222 -3.89 3.28 11.20
CA GLY A 222 -4.21 3.58 9.81
C GLY A 222 -3.11 4.35 9.10
N VAL A 223 -1.94 4.54 9.72
CA VAL A 223 -0.81 5.31 9.21
C VAL A 223 0.37 4.42 8.83
N LEU A 224 0.89 4.59 7.60
CA LEU A 224 2.09 3.93 7.14
C LEU A 224 3.31 4.39 7.96
N HIS A 225 3.86 3.48 8.75
CA HIS A 225 4.98 3.77 9.61
C HIS A 225 6.30 3.66 8.84
N ARG A 226 7.00 4.79 8.67
CA ARG A 226 8.29 4.87 7.95
C ARG A 226 9.51 4.69 8.86
N GLY A 227 9.36 5.00 10.15
CA GLY A 227 10.48 5.14 11.09
C GLY A 227 11.27 6.44 10.86
N ALA A 228 12.21 6.77 11.76
CA ALA A 228 12.95 8.03 11.74
C ALA A 228 13.77 8.22 10.45
N ASP A 229 14.43 7.16 9.99
CA ASP A 229 15.30 7.18 8.82
C ASP A 229 14.69 6.46 7.60
N GLY A 230 13.38 6.20 7.62
CA GLY A 230 12.72 5.52 6.50
C GLY A 230 13.10 4.03 6.35
N VAL A 231 13.55 3.39 7.44
CA VAL A 231 13.98 1.97 7.50
C VAL A 231 12.98 1.05 8.19
N SER A 232 11.80 1.54 8.56
CA SER A 232 10.79 0.67 9.15
C SER A 232 10.24 -0.32 8.12
N GLY A 233 10.02 -1.57 8.54
CA GLY A 233 9.54 -2.63 7.65
C GLY A 233 10.65 -3.44 6.96
N GLU A 234 11.92 -3.22 7.31
CA GLU A 234 13.07 -4.05 6.87
C GLU A 234 13.09 -5.43 7.58
N ILE A 235 11.95 -6.13 7.54
CA ILE A 235 11.69 -7.40 8.24
C ILE A 235 12.62 -8.52 7.74
N GLY A 236 12.99 -8.48 6.45
CA GLY A 236 13.92 -9.44 5.86
C GLY A 236 15.30 -9.43 6.50
N HIS A 237 15.68 -8.34 7.19
CA HIS A 237 16.99 -8.21 7.83
C HIS A 237 17.00 -8.61 9.31
N ILE A 238 15.86 -9.05 9.87
CA ILE A 238 15.81 -9.62 11.21
C ILE A 238 16.62 -10.93 11.24
N PRO A 239 17.59 -11.08 12.15
CA PRO A 239 18.38 -12.31 12.25
C PRO A 239 17.52 -13.45 12.80
N VAL A 240 17.50 -14.58 12.08
CA VAL A 240 16.79 -15.81 12.47
C VAL A 240 17.73 -16.98 12.68
N ASP A 241 18.96 -16.89 12.15
CA ASP A 241 20.00 -17.91 12.32
C ASP A 241 21.36 -17.24 12.57
N PRO A 242 21.80 -17.05 13.82
CA PRO A 242 23.07 -16.40 14.13
C PRO A 242 24.30 -17.06 13.48
N GLY A 243 24.23 -18.35 13.12
CA GLY A 243 25.29 -19.07 12.40
C GLY A 243 25.06 -19.16 10.89
N GLY A 244 24.06 -18.44 10.38
CA GLY A 244 23.58 -18.54 9.01
C GLY A 244 24.45 -17.84 7.98
N ARG A 245 23.90 -17.67 6.78
CA ARG A 245 24.60 -17.05 5.65
C ARG A 245 24.81 -15.55 5.85
N LEU A 246 25.86 -15.00 5.25
CA LEU A 246 26.03 -13.55 5.12
C LEU A 246 24.90 -12.96 4.26
N CYS A 247 24.32 -11.86 4.72
CA CYS A 247 23.29 -11.11 4.01
C CYS A 247 23.91 -9.95 3.23
N GLU A 248 23.28 -9.53 2.13
CA GLU A 248 23.73 -8.37 1.33
C GLU A 248 23.74 -7.05 2.13
N CYS A 249 22.97 -6.98 3.22
CA CYS A 249 22.97 -5.84 4.14
C CYS A 249 24.25 -5.76 5.01
N GLY A 250 25.06 -6.82 5.05
CA GLY A 250 26.26 -6.94 5.90
C GLY A 250 26.04 -7.68 7.21
N GLY A 251 24.80 -8.02 7.56
CA GLY A 251 24.47 -8.88 8.69
C GLY A 251 24.65 -10.37 8.39
N THR A 252 24.41 -11.21 9.40
CA THR A 252 24.48 -12.67 9.30
C THR A 252 23.12 -13.26 9.68
N GLY A 253 22.64 -14.23 8.91
CA GLY A 253 21.47 -15.01 9.32
C GLY A 253 20.14 -14.30 9.19
N CYS A 254 20.07 -13.23 8.40
CA CYS A 254 18.84 -12.48 8.17
C CYS A 254 17.75 -13.38 7.58
N LEU A 255 16.48 -13.10 7.90
CA LEU A 255 15.32 -13.83 7.38
C LEU A 255 15.34 -13.95 5.85
N GLU A 256 15.78 -12.92 5.12
CA GLU A 256 15.93 -12.94 3.66
C GLU A 256 16.85 -14.07 3.17
N THR A 257 17.90 -14.38 3.95
CA THR A 257 18.83 -15.47 3.62
C THR A 257 18.21 -16.86 3.79
N VAL A 258 16.98 -16.95 4.29
CA VAL A 258 16.22 -18.20 4.47
C VAL A 258 14.95 -18.20 3.61
N ALA A 259 14.26 -17.06 3.54
CA ALA A 259 12.90 -16.94 3.02
C ALA A 259 12.78 -16.14 1.71
N SER A 260 13.89 -15.79 1.05
CA SER A 260 13.85 -15.33 -0.35
C SER A 260 13.74 -16.51 -1.31
N ILE A 261 13.20 -16.27 -2.52
CA ILE A 261 13.11 -17.31 -3.57
C ILE A 261 14.47 -17.97 -3.80
N ARG A 262 15.55 -17.18 -3.88
CA ARG A 262 16.89 -17.73 -4.09
C ARG A 262 17.33 -18.61 -2.92
N ALA A 263 17.13 -18.16 -1.69
CA ALA A 263 17.48 -18.91 -0.49
C ALA A 263 16.74 -20.26 -0.41
N VAL A 264 15.44 -20.27 -0.74
CA VAL A 264 14.59 -21.45 -0.75
C VAL A 264 15.05 -22.42 -1.84
N LEU A 265 15.25 -21.96 -3.08
CA LEU A 265 15.69 -22.83 -4.18
C LEU A 265 17.09 -23.41 -3.93
N ASP A 266 18.01 -22.62 -3.36
CA ASP A 266 19.34 -23.10 -3.00
C ASP A 266 19.27 -24.18 -1.91
N ALA A 267 18.40 -24.01 -0.91
CA ALA A 267 18.17 -25.00 0.14
C ALA A 267 17.48 -26.27 -0.40
N TYR A 268 16.54 -26.12 -1.33
CA TYR A 268 15.85 -27.25 -1.98
C TYR A 268 16.85 -28.14 -2.71
N ARG A 269 17.73 -27.56 -3.53
CA ARG A 269 18.79 -28.31 -4.22
C ARG A 269 19.78 -28.95 -3.24
N ALA A 270 20.18 -28.23 -2.20
CA ALA A 270 21.09 -28.79 -1.18
C ALA A 270 20.51 -30.01 -0.46
N ARG A 271 19.18 -30.13 -0.39
CA ARG A 271 18.47 -31.29 0.18
C ARG A 271 18.18 -32.41 -0.83
N GLY A 272 18.68 -32.29 -2.06
CA GLY A 272 18.48 -33.29 -3.13
C GLY A 272 17.23 -33.07 -4.00
N GLY A 273 16.55 -31.94 -3.83
CA GLY A 273 15.43 -31.53 -4.68
C GLY A 273 15.85 -31.30 -6.14
N ARG A 274 14.92 -31.53 -7.08
CA ARG A 274 15.16 -31.38 -8.52
C ARG A 274 14.44 -30.15 -9.06
N GLY A 275 15.19 -29.21 -9.64
CA GLY A 275 14.68 -27.94 -10.15
C GLY A 275 15.48 -26.75 -9.62
N ASP A 276 15.51 -25.67 -10.39
CA ASP A 276 16.30 -24.47 -10.08
C ASP A 276 15.51 -23.16 -10.18
N ASP A 277 14.19 -23.27 -10.41
CA ASP A 277 13.26 -22.15 -10.48
C ASP A 277 11.99 -22.40 -9.65
N LEU A 278 11.21 -21.33 -9.46
CA LEU A 278 9.99 -21.38 -8.68
C LEU A 278 8.91 -22.29 -9.32
N PRO A 279 8.68 -22.29 -10.64
CA PRO A 279 7.76 -23.25 -11.27
C PRO A 279 8.09 -24.73 -10.98
N ALA A 280 9.36 -25.12 -11.03
CA ALA A 280 9.77 -26.48 -10.71
C ALA A 280 9.51 -26.82 -9.23
N LEU A 281 9.80 -25.88 -8.32
CA LEU A 281 9.47 -26.05 -6.89
C LEU A 281 7.96 -26.18 -6.67
N THR A 282 7.14 -25.36 -7.33
CA THR A 282 5.68 -25.44 -7.26
C THR A 282 5.18 -26.82 -7.73
N ALA A 283 5.68 -27.31 -8.87
CA ALA A 283 5.32 -28.64 -9.37
C ALA A 283 5.73 -29.76 -8.40
N ALA A 284 6.89 -29.64 -7.74
CA ALA A 284 7.32 -30.60 -6.72
C ALA A 284 6.40 -30.59 -5.50
N VAL A 285 5.96 -29.42 -5.05
CA VAL A 285 4.99 -29.26 -3.95
C VAL A 285 3.63 -29.88 -4.32
N GLU A 286 3.13 -29.61 -5.53
CA GLU A 286 1.88 -30.19 -6.04
C GLU A 286 1.94 -31.71 -6.16
N ALA A 287 3.12 -32.26 -6.49
CA ALA A 287 3.38 -33.69 -6.53
C ALA A 287 3.58 -34.32 -5.14
N GLY A 288 3.57 -33.53 -4.07
CA GLY A 288 3.78 -34.01 -2.70
C GLY A 288 5.21 -34.43 -2.39
N ASP A 289 6.21 -33.84 -3.06
CA ASP A 289 7.63 -34.13 -2.81
C ASP A 289 7.98 -33.86 -1.33
N PRO A 290 8.38 -34.89 -0.55
CA PRO A 290 8.67 -34.73 0.87
C PRO A 290 9.84 -33.76 1.13
N ILE A 291 10.78 -33.61 0.19
CA ILE A 291 11.90 -32.66 0.32
C ILE A 291 11.37 -31.23 0.24
N ALA A 292 10.50 -30.95 -0.73
CA ALA A 292 9.90 -29.64 -0.93
C ALA A 292 9.01 -29.27 0.26
N LEU A 293 8.13 -30.18 0.68
CA LEU A 293 7.20 -29.96 1.80
C LEU A 293 7.96 -29.76 3.13
N GLY A 294 8.97 -30.60 3.41
CA GLY A 294 9.80 -30.45 4.60
C GLY A 294 10.56 -29.12 4.62
N LEU A 295 11.08 -28.68 3.46
CA LEU A 295 11.70 -27.36 3.33
C LEU A 295 10.74 -26.20 3.60
N LEU A 296 9.55 -26.22 3.00
CA LEU A 296 8.58 -25.15 3.21
C LEU A 296 8.09 -25.13 4.66
N SER A 297 8.02 -26.27 5.33
CA SER A 297 7.75 -26.37 6.77
C SER A 297 8.81 -25.65 7.61
N ASP A 298 10.10 -25.89 7.34
CA ASP A 298 11.20 -25.23 8.06
C ASP A 298 11.20 -23.72 7.81
N VAL A 299 11.06 -23.30 6.55
CA VAL A 299 11.04 -21.90 6.14
C VAL A 299 9.84 -21.18 6.76
N GLY A 300 8.65 -21.78 6.67
CA GLY A 300 7.43 -21.23 7.25
C GLY A 300 7.51 -21.10 8.78
N SER A 301 8.12 -22.07 9.46
CA SER A 301 8.36 -21.99 10.90
C SER A 301 9.24 -20.80 11.29
N GLN A 302 10.31 -20.52 10.53
CA GLN A 302 11.19 -19.37 10.78
C GLN A 302 10.46 -18.04 10.54
N ILE A 303 9.70 -17.95 9.44
CA ILE A 303 8.85 -16.77 9.15
C ILE A 303 7.84 -16.55 10.28
N GLY A 304 7.13 -17.59 10.71
CA GLY A 304 6.11 -17.50 11.76
C GLY A 304 6.69 -17.04 13.10
N ARG A 305 7.91 -17.46 13.47
CA ARG A 305 8.61 -16.96 14.67
C ARG A 305 8.91 -15.47 14.60
N VAL A 306 9.37 -14.98 13.45
CA VAL A 306 9.59 -13.53 13.24
C VAL A 306 8.27 -12.76 13.34
N LEU A 307 7.22 -13.26 12.68
CA LEU A 307 5.90 -12.65 12.71
C LEU A 307 5.29 -12.66 14.12
N ALA A 308 5.54 -13.69 14.92
CA ALA A 308 5.12 -13.74 16.32
C ALA A 308 5.82 -12.67 17.16
N ALA A 309 7.14 -12.53 17.02
CA ALA A 309 7.90 -11.49 17.72
C ALA A 309 7.40 -10.09 17.33
N LEU A 310 7.19 -9.84 16.05
CA LEU A 310 6.62 -8.57 15.55
C LEU A 310 5.20 -8.35 16.03
N SER A 311 4.38 -9.40 16.10
CA SER A 311 3.01 -9.32 16.62
C SER A 311 2.99 -8.89 18.08
N ASN A 312 3.94 -9.39 18.88
CA ASN A 312 4.06 -9.04 20.29
C ASN A 312 4.59 -7.61 20.47
N ALA A 313 5.43 -7.12 19.56
CA ALA A 313 6.00 -5.77 19.61
C ALA A 313 5.03 -4.69 19.10
N ILE A 314 4.27 -4.98 18.05
CA ILE A 314 3.45 -4.00 17.32
C ILE A 314 1.96 -4.13 17.68
N GLY A 315 1.48 -5.33 17.99
CA GLY A 315 0.06 -5.60 18.26
C GLY A 315 -0.87 -5.43 17.03
N PRO A 316 -0.51 -5.92 15.82
CA PRO A 316 -1.37 -5.79 14.65
C PRO A 316 -2.66 -6.61 14.80
N ARG A 317 -3.72 -6.21 14.09
CA ARG A 317 -4.93 -7.01 13.94
C ARG A 317 -4.81 -8.04 12.82
N VAL A 318 -4.04 -7.71 11.79
CA VAL A 318 -3.88 -8.53 10.60
C VAL A 318 -2.43 -8.54 10.15
N ILE A 319 -1.98 -9.72 9.70
CA ILE A 319 -0.73 -9.89 8.97
C ILE A 319 -1.09 -10.34 7.56
N VAL A 320 -0.61 -9.59 6.58
CA VAL A 320 -0.79 -9.91 5.16
C VAL A 320 0.53 -10.42 4.61
N VAL A 321 0.52 -11.61 4.01
CA VAL A 321 1.69 -12.21 3.37
C VAL A 321 1.47 -12.24 1.87
N GLY A 322 2.38 -11.60 1.12
CA GLY A 322 2.35 -11.53 -0.33
C GLY A 322 3.68 -11.97 -0.96
N GLY A 323 3.76 -11.89 -2.29
CA GLY A 323 4.92 -12.33 -3.05
C GLY A 323 4.79 -13.77 -3.55
N GLU A 324 5.69 -14.13 -4.45
CA GLU A 324 5.60 -15.34 -5.27
C GLU A 324 5.69 -16.63 -4.43
N LEU A 325 6.40 -16.61 -3.29
CA LEU A 325 6.43 -17.76 -2.38
C LEU A 325 5.10 -17.93 -1.62
N ALA A 326 4.36 -16.86 -1.37
CA ALA A 326 3.06 -16.93 -0.70
C ALA A 326 2.01 -17.65 -1.57
N GLU A 327 2.21 -17.68 -2.89
CA GLU A 327 1.36 -18.41 -3.84
C GLU A 327 1.49 -19.94 -3.70
N LEU A 328 2.54 -20.45 -3.03
CA LEU A 328 2.65 -21.87 -2.67
C LEU A 328 1.55 -22.31 -1.67
N GLY A 329 0.83 -21.37 -1.05
CA GLY A 329 -0.37 -21.65 -0.26
C GLY A 329 -0.07 -22.39 1.04
N ALA A 330 -0.95 -23.34 1.40
CA ALA A 330 -0.92 -24.04 2.68
C ALA A 330 0.43 -24.71 3.03
N PRO A 331 1.16 -25.35 2.09
CA PRO A 331 2.50 -25.88 2.34
C PRO A 331 3.49 -24.91 2.98
N LEU A 332 3.38 -23.60 2.71
CA LEU A 332 4.20 -22.57 3.34
C LEU A 332 3.43 -21.85 4.45
N LEU A 333 2.20 -21.40 4.17
CA LEU A 333 1.43 -20.54 5.07
C LEU A 333 0.88 -21.28 6.30
N GLY A 334 0.68 -22.60 6.23
CA GLY A 334 0.29 -23.43 7.38
C GLY A 334 1.36 -23.40 8.47
N PRO A 335 2.61 -23.79 8.17
CA PRO A 335 3.73 -23.70 9.11
C PRO A 335 3.98 -22.28 9.63
N VAL A 336 3.75 -21.24 8.81
CA VAL A 336 3.78 -19.84 9.27
C VAL A 336 2.72 -19.59 10.34
N GLN A 337 1.48 -20.00 10.10
CA GLN A 337 0.36 -19.85 11.03
C GLN A 337 0.64 -20.57 12.35
N GLU A 338 1.10 -21.82 12.28
CA GLU A 338 1.38 -22.64 13.48
C GLU A 338 2.45 -21.99 14.36
N ALA A 339 3.58 -21.56 13.77
CA ALA A 339 4.65 -20.90 14.52
C ALA A 339 4.23 -19.51 15.03
N LEU A 340 3.40 -18.78 14.27
CA LEU A 340 2.82 -17.51 14.68
C LEU A 340 1.96 -17.67 15.94
N GLU A 341 1.02 -18.61 15.91
CA GLU A 341 0.12 -18.89 17.04
C GLU A 341 0.86 -19.38 18.28
N ALA A 342 1.90 -20.21 18.10
CA ALA A 342 2.72 -20.69 19.19
C ALA A 342 3.47 -19.55 19.91
N GLY A 343 3.99 -18.57 19.16
CA GLY A 343 4.81 -17.48 19.68
C GLY A 343 4.06 -16.20 20.08
N ALA A 344 2.84 -15.98 19.58
CA ALA A 344 2.08 -14.78 19.91
C ALA A 344 1.58 -14.76 21.36
N VAL A 345 1.42 -13.59 21.98
CA VAL A 345 0.85 -13.45 23.33
C VAL A 345 -0.58 -14.00 23.35
N PRO A 346 -0.98 -14.83 24.35
CA PRO A 346 -2.27 -15.52 24.36
C PRO A 346 -3.52 -14.64 24.13
N ILE A 347 -3.51 -13.39 24.61
CA ILE A 347 -4.64 -12.46 24.46
C ILE A 347 -4.82 -11.94 23.03
N SER A 348 -3.77 -11.93 22.21
CA SER A 348 -3.84 -11.45 20.82
C SER A 348 -4.08 -12.59 19.82
N ARG A 349 -3.72 -13.85 20.16
CA ARG A 349 -3.82 -15.03 19.27
C ARG A 349 -5.16 -15.14 18.54
N HIS A 350 -6.27 -15.09 19.27
CA HIS A 350 -7.62 -15.26 18.71
C HIS A 350 -8.14 -14.06 17.92
N ARG A 351 -7.39 -12.95 17.90
CA ARG A 351 -7.75 -11.71 17.19
C ARG A 351 -6.85 -11.42 16.00
N LEU A 352 -5.72 -12.11 15.91
CA LEU A 352 -4.73 -11.95 14.87
C LEU A 352 -5.12 -12.80 13.66
N ALA A 353 -5.32 -12.15 12.52
CA ALA A 353 -5.61 -12.85 11.27
C ALA A 353 -4.35 -12.88 10.38
N LEU A 354 -3.98 -14.06 9.89
CA LEU A 354 -3.03 -14.19 8.78
C LEU A 354 -3.81 -14.29 7.47
N ARG A 355 -3.53 -13.39 6.52
CA ARG A 355 -4.20 -13.34 5.22
C ARG A 355 -3.16 -13.36 4.11
N ARG A 356 -3.53 -13.92 2.96
CA ARG A 356 -2.77 -13.74 1.72
C ARG A 356 -3.05 -12.36 1.15
N ALA A 357 -2.04 -11.73 0.56
CA ALA A 357 -2.19 -10.49 -0.19
C ALA A 357 -3.25 -10.62 -1.30
N ALA A 358 -4.01 -9.55 -1.53
CA ALA A 358 -5.11 -9.54 -2.50
C ALA A 358 -4.74 -8.86 -3.82
N LEU A 359 -3.76 -7.94 -3.80
CA LEU A 359 -3.44 -7.07 -4.94
C LEU A 359 -2.30 -7.60 -5.82
N GLY A 360 -1.61 -8.66 -5.38
CA GLY A 360 -0.54 -9.32 -6.14
C GLY A 360 0.57 -8.37 -6.57
N ASP A 361 1.04 -8.51 -7.81
CA ASP A 361 2.16 -7.73 -8.34
C ASP A 361 1.87 -6.23 -8.48
N ALA A 362 0.59 -5.85 -8.60
CA ALA A 362 0.20 -4.45 -8.69
C ALA A 362 0.28 -3.71 -7.34
N ALA A 363 0.47 -4.41 -6.23
CA ALA A 363 0.40 -3.83 -4.88
C ALA A 363 1.38 -2.65 -4.69
N GLY A 364 2.63 -2.77 -5.16
CA GLY A 364 3.61 -1.70 -5.04
C GLY A 364 3.20 -0.45 -5.81
N ALA A 365 2.73 -0.63 -7.05
CA ALA A 365 2.27 0.48 -7.88
C ALA A 365 1.00 1.12 -7.30
N LEU A 366 -0.01 0.33 -6.91
CA LEU A 366 -1.18 0.83 -6.21
C LEU A 366 -0.81 1.57 -4.91
N GLY A 367 0.23 1.12 -4.20
CA GLY A 367 0.75 1.82 -3.04
C GLY A 367 1.33 3.19 -3.39
N GLY A 368 2.02 3.30 -4.51
CA GLY A 368 2.45 4.59 -5.08
C GLY A 368 1.26 5.51 -5.36
N VAL A 369 0.19 4.98 -5.95
CA VAL A 369 -1.07 5.72 -6.10
C VAL A 369 -1.58 6.18 -4.72
N ALA A 370 -1.68 5.28 -3.73
CA ALA A 370 -2.17 5.64 -2.39
C ALA A 370 -1.32 6.73 -1.75
N LEU A 371 0.00 6.69 -1.92
CA LEU A 371 0.91 7.73 -1.45
C LEU A 371 0.63 9.07 -2.13
N ALA A 372 0.53 9.08 -3.46
CA ALA A 372 0.20 10.28 -4.24
C ALA A 372 -1.17 10.87 -3.87
N LEU A 373 -2.16 10.01 -3.61
CA LEU A 373 -3.47 10.42 -3.14
C LEU A 373 -3.41 10.95 -1.69
N GLY A 374 -2.64 10.31 -0.81
CA GLY A 374 -2.51 10.62 0.61
C GLY A 374 -1.77 11.91 0.93
N GLU A 375 -0.82 12.32 0.09
CA GLU A 375 -0.05 13.57 0.24
C GLU A 375 -0.66 14.75 -0.55
N SER A 376 -1.58 14.48 -1.49
CA SER A 376 -2.29 15.52 -2.22
C SER A 376 -3.46 16.09 -1.39
N PRO A 377 -3.51 17.41 -1.13
CA PRO A 377 -4.61 18.04 -0.38
C PRO A 377 -6.00 17.83 -1.00
N LEU A 378 -6.05 17.61 -2.32
CA LEU A 378 -7.28 17.35 -3.07
C LEU A 378 -7.75 15.89 -3.01
N LEU A 379 -6.91 14.96 -2.56
CA LEU A 379 -7.17 13.52 -2.68
C LEU A 379 -7.00 12.75 -1.37
N SER A 380 -6.47 13.36 -0.33
CA SER A 380 -6.04 12.69 0.89
C SER A 380 -7.16 12.19 1.82
N ARG A 381 -6.92 11.01 2.38
CA ARG A 381 -7.61 10.41 3.55
C ARG A 381 -6.55 9.93 4.54
N TYR A 382 -5.64 10.80 4.95
CA TYR A 382 -4.73 10.47 6.03
C TYR A 382 -4.84 11.55 7.09
N PRO A 383 -5.23 11.20 8.34
CA PRO A 383 -5.04 12.12 9.43
C PRO A 383 -3.53 12.32 9.55
N ALA A 384 -3.07 13.54 9.30
CA ALA A 384 -1.81 13.96 9.87
C ALA A 384 -1.95 13.69 11.37
N ALA A 385 -1.11 12.82 11.93
CA ALA A 385 -0.92 12.84 13.36
C ALA A 385 -0.50 14.27 13.69
N GLU A 386 -1.37 15.03 14.34
CA GLU A 386 -0.93 16.25 14.97
C GLU A 386 0.23 15.84 15.88
N PRO A 387 1.39 16.50 15.82
CA PRO A 387 2.37 16.32 16.87
C PRO A 387 1.67 16.75 18.15
N GLU A 388 1.32 15.80 19.02
CA GLU A 388 0.82 16.15 20.34
C GLU A 388 1.89 17.04 20.99
N PRO A 389 1.53 18.25 21.44
CA PRO A 389 2.41 18.96 22.36
C PRO A 389 2.51 18.07 23.59
N GLY A 390 3.71 17.51 23.81
CA GLY A 390 3.96 16.59 24.91
C GLY A 390 3.45 17.18 26.23
N PRO A 391 2.85 16.35 27.11
CA PRO A 391 2.25 16.87 28.33
C PRO A 391 3.34 17.47 29.21
N ALA A 392 3.23 18.78 29.43
CA ALA A 392 3.80 19.40 30.62
C ALA A 392 3.12 18.75 31.83
N ASP A 393 3.90 18.02 32.61
CA ASP A 393 3.50 17.43 33.87
C ASP A 393 2.85 18.49 34.79
N SER A 394 1.59 18.26 35.17
CA SER A 394 1.15 18.53 36.54
C SER A 394 -0.26 17.98 36.82
N ARG A 395 -0.27 16.83 37.51
CA ARG A 395 -1.19 16.44 38.60
C ARG A 395 -2.72 16.38 38.37
N ALA A 396 -3.21 15.14 38.59
CA ALA A 396 -4.38 14.74 39.39
C ALA A 396 -5.80 14.78 38.79
N GLY A 397 -6.47 13.60 38.76
CA GLY A 397 -7.86 13.46 39.20
C GLY A 397 -8.87 12.70 38.32
N ARG A 398 -9.13 11.43 38.70
CA ARG A 398 -10.43 10.70 38.77
C ARG A 398 -11.34 10.52 37.53
N TYR A 399 -11.51 9.23 37.18
CA TYR A 399 -12.73 8.46 36.80
C TYR A 399 -13.81 9.03 35.86
N GLY A 400 -14.16 8.26 34.81
CA GLY A 400 -15.49 8.24 34.19
C GLY A 400 -15.60 7.44 32.87
N ARG A 401 -16.43 6.39 32.84
CA ARG A 401 -16.77 5.55 31.65
C ARG A 401 -17.78 6.24 30.73
N GLY A 402 -17.75 5.95 29.41
CA GLY A 402 -18.80 6.28 28.43
C GLY A 402 -18.61 5.56 27.06
N PRO A 403 -19.66 5.38 26.22
CA PRO A 403 -19.91 4.13 25.49
C PRO A 403 -19.40 4.03 24.03
N ALA A 404 -19.43 2.79 23.52
CA ALA A 404 -18.97 2.32 22.21
C ALA A 404 -19.69 2.96 21.00
N ARG A 405 -18.96 3.10 19.88
CA ARG A 405 -19.48 3.53 18.56
C ARG A 405 -19.50 2.37 17.56
N PRO A 406 -20.44 2.37 16.58
CA PRO A 406 -20.74 1.21 15.75
C PRO A 406 -19.76 1.05 14.57
N ARG A 407 -19.52 -0.22 14.18
CA ARG A 407 -18.71 -0.63 13.02
C ARG A 407 -19.47 -0.37 11.71
N LEU A 408 -18.82 0.25 10.74
CA LEU A 408 -19.28 0.33 9.34
C LEU A 408 -18.66 -0.82 8.54
N ALA A 409 -19.50 -1.67 7.95
CA ALA A 409 -19.09 -2.75 7.06
C ALA A 409 -18.86 -2.19 5.64
N LEU A 410 -17.74 -2.55 5.02
CA LEU A 410 -17.45 -2.32 3.60
C LEU A 410 -17.71 -3.61 2.83
N THR A 411 -18.47 -3.51 1.73
CA THR A 411 -18.85 -4.61 0.84
C THR A 411 -17.65 -5.05 -0.01
N PRO A 412 -17.41 -6.36 -0.26
CA PRO A 412 -16.34 -6.83 -1.13
C PRO A 412 -16.62 -6.52 -2.61
N LEU A 413 -15.57 -6.22 -3.39
CA LEU A 413 -15.63 -6.03 -4.85
C LEU A 413 -15.45 -7.36 -5.61
N PRO A 414 -15.96 -7.46 -6.86
CA PRO A 414 -15.79 -8.63 -7.71
C PRO A 414 -14.38 -8.72 -8.33
N SER A 415 -13.97 -9.95 -8.69
CA SER A 415 -12.65 -10.34 -9.20
C SER A 415 -12.21 -9.61 -10.49
N LEU A 416 -10.94 -9.18 -10.51
CA LEU A 416 -10.27 -8.46 -11.61
C LEU A 416 -10.08 -9.34 -12.87
N PRO A 417 -10.28 -8.81 -14.09
CA PRO A 417 -9.86 -9.47 -15.32
C PRO A 417 -8.35 -9.29 -15.55
N VAL A 418 -7.58 -10.38 -15.42
CA VAL A 418 -6.16 -10.42 -15.78
C VAL A 418 -6.04 -10.60 -17.30
N SER A 419 -5.57 -9.58 -18.03
CA SER A 419 -5.18 -9.76 -19.42
C SER A 419 -3.85 -10.52 -19.49
N ARG A 420 -3.90 -11.83 -19.77
CA ARG A 420 -2.69 -12.63 -20.03
C ARG A 420 -2.03 -12.13 -21.32
N GLY A 421 -0.80 -11.61 -21.20
CA GLY A 421 0.04 -11.25 -22.33
C GLY A 421 0.30 -12.46 -23.23
N ARG A 422 0.12 -12.27 -24.55
CA ARG A 422 0.43 -13.26 -25.57
C ARG A 422 1.92 -13.59 -25.55
N ARG A 423 2.26 -14.88 -25.42
CA ARG A 423 3.60 -15.39 -25.69
C ARG A 423 3.90 -15.16 -27.18
N ALA A 424 4.99 -14.46 -27.47
CA ALA A 424 5.57 -14.45 -28.81
C ALA A 424 6.13 -15.84 -29.09
N ALA A 425 5.70 -16.44 -30.20
CA ALA A 425 6.26 -17.66 -30.74
C ALA A 425 7.42 -17.29 -31.67
N SER A 426 8.63 -17.71 -31.30
CA SER A 426 9.72 -18.21 -32.16
C SER A 426 11.02 -18.21 -31.35
#